data_AF-A0A3D1Z0T7-F1
#
_entry.id   AF-A0A3D1Z0T7-F1
#
_cell.length_a   1.000
_cell.length_b   1.000
_cell.length_c   1.000
_cell.angle_alpha   90.00
_cell.angle_beta   90.00
_cell.angle_gamma   90.00
#
_symmetry.space_group_name_H-M   'P 1'
#
loop_
_entity.id
_entity.type
_entity.pdbx_description
1 polymer ?
#
loop_
_entity_poly.entity_id
_entity_poly.type
_entity_poly.pdbx_seq_one_letter_code
_entity_poly.pdbx_strand_id
1 'polypeptide(L)' 'MNAQELLDEYAELEKKAKELKGELRCRHDCGGLCVTQEVWQAKEALIHVTMRTDEINELLGRDKQPAYHY' A
#
# COMPACT_ATOMS: atom_id res chain seq x y z
N MET A 1 -11.27 11.11 15.62
CA MET A 1 -11.29 9.97 14.67
C MET A 1 -12.01 8.84 15.35
N ASN A 2 -13.16 8.47 14.80
CA ASN A 2 -13.97 7.36 15.22
C ASN A 2 -13.44 6.06 14.59
N ALA A 3 -13.66 4.90 15.22
CA ALA A 3 -13.17 3.62 14.68
C ALA A 3 -13.71 3.32 13.28
N GLN A 4 -14.93 3.78 12.98
CA GLN A 4 -15.53 3.67 11.65
C GLN A 4 -14.75 4.47 10.59
N GLU A 5 -14.38 5.72 10.90
CA GLU A 5 -13.60 6.57 9.98
C GLU A 5 -12.23 5.96 9.66
N LEU A 6 -11.60 5.32 10.64
CA LEU A 6 -10.33 4.60 10.45
C LEU A 6 -10.49 3.37 9.57
N LEU A 7 -11.60 2.63 9.66
CA LEU A 7 -11.89 1.48 8.80
C LEU A 7 -12.21 1.90 7.37
N ASP A 8 -12.93 3.00 7.18
CA ASP A 8 -13.19 3.58 5.87
C ASP A 8 -11.88 4.06 5.21
N GLU A 9 -11.00 4.74 5.96
CA GLU A 9 -9.66 5.15 5.50
C GLU A 9 -8.78 3.93 5.16
N TYR A 10 -8.84 2.86 5.97
CA TYR A 10 -8.14 1.60 5.70
C TYR A 10 -8.58 0.98 4.37
N ALA A 11 -9.89 0.91 4.10
CA ALA A 11 -10.42 0.33 2.86
C ALA A 11 -10.02 1.12 1.61
N GLU A 12 -10.02 2.46 1.70
CA GLU A 12 -9.54 3.36 0.65
C GLU A 12 -8.04 3.16 0.38
N LEU A 13 -7.23 3.03 1.44
CA LEU A 13 -5.79 2.77 1.34
C LEU A 13 -5.50 1.40 0.72
N GLU A 14 -6.24 0.35 1.09
CA GLU A 14 -6.11 -0.98 0.47
C GLU A 14 -6.42 -0.95 -1.02
N LYS A 15 -7.47 -0.23 -1.44
CA LYS A 15 -7.81 -0.06 -2.85
C LYS A 15 -6.68 0.66 -3.59
N LYS A 16 -6.18 1.76 -3.04
CA LYS A 16 -5.07 2.52 -3.62
C LYS A 16 -3.78 1.69 -3.73
N ALA A 17 -3.47 0.89 -2.72
CA ALA A 17 -2.33 -0.03 -2.74
C ALA A 17 -2.48 -1.08 -3.86
N LYS A 18 -3.69 -1.60 -4.08
CA LYS A 18 -3.97 -2.58 -5.14
C LYS A 18 -3.82 -1.97 -6.54
N GLU A 19 -4.28 -0.74 -6.74
CA GLU A 19 -4.10 0.01 -7.99
C GLU A 19 -2.62 0.24 -8.28
N LEU A 20 -1.87 0.79 -7.31
CA LEU A 20 -0.43 1.03 -7.43
C LEU A 20 0.36 -0.26 -7.72
N LYS A 21 0.02 -1.37 -7.05
CA LYS A 21 0.64 -2.69 -7.32
C LYS A 21 0.31 -3.18 -8.74
N GLY A 22 -0.89 -2.94 -9.23
CA GLY A 22 -1.30 -3.26 -10.60
C GLY A 22 -0.50 -2.47 -11.64
N GLU A 23 -0.35 -1.16 -11.44
CA GLU A 23 0.46 -0.29 -12.30
C GLU A 23 1.94 -0.71 -12.33
N LEU A 24 2.50 -1.05 -11.16
CA LEU A 24 3.87 -1.56 -11.04
C LEU A 24 4.07 -2.91 -11.74
N ARG A 25 3.07 -3.80 -11.68
CA ARG A 25 3.12 -5.12 -12.33
C ARG A 25 3.07 -5.01 -13.85
N CYS A 26 2.14 -4.21 -14.39
CA CYS A 26 2.04 -3.97 -15.84
C CYS A 26 3.33 -3.38 -16.43
N ARG A 27 4.03 -2.53 -15.68
CA ARG A 27 5.31 -1.95 -16.11
C ARG A 27 6.46 -2.97 -16.06
N HIS A 28 6.43 -3.96 -15.16
CA HIS A 28 7.48 -4.97 -15.04
C HIS A 28 7.46 -6.00 -16.18
N ASP A 29 6.28 -6.42 -16.64
CA ASP A 29 6.12 -7.45 -17.69
C ASP A 29 6.53 -6.96 -19.10
N CYS A 30 6.65 -5.65 -19.34
CA CYS A 30 7.00 -5.06 -20.64
C CYS A 30 8.51 -5.01 -20.97
N GLY A 31 9.35 -5.81 -20.32
CA GLY A 31 10.74 -6.04 -20.80
C GLY A 31 11.87 -5.44 -19.95
N GLY A 32 11.69 -5.33 -18.64
CA GLY A 32 12.82 -5.19 -17.71
C GLY A 32 13.21 -3.76 -17.35
N LEU A 33 13.50 -3.58 -16.06
CA LEU A 33 13.96 -2.34 -15.45
C LEU A 33 13.13 -1.08 -15.82
N CYS A 34 11.86 -1.04 -15.42
CA CYS A 34 11.21 0.26 -15.26
C CYS A 34 11.76 0.96 -14.01
N VAL A 35 12.98 1.48 -14.10
CA VAL A 35 13.51 2.50 -13.20
C VAL A 35 13.14 3.87 -13.77
N THR A 36 11.88 4.04 -14.17
CA THR A 36 11.37 5.34 -14.57
C THR A 36 11.00 6.12 -13.31
N GLN A 37 11.07 7.45 -13.37
CA GLN A 37 10.67 8.32 -12.26
C GLN A 37 9.25 8.00 -11.76
N GLU A 38 8.35 7.64 -12.67
CA GLU A 38 6.97 7.24 -12.35
C GLU A 38 6.92 5.94 -11.52
N VAL A 39 7.79 4.96 -11.77
CA VAL A 39 7.84 3.74 -10.95
C VAL A 39 8.38 4.03 -9.55
N TRP A 40 9.37 4.92 -9.45
CA TRP A 40 9.85 5.40 -8.15
C TRP A 40 8.74 6.11 -7.37
N GLN A 41 8.00 7.00 -8.01
CA GLN A 41 6.86 7.69 -7.40
C GLN A 41 5.75 6.71 -6.98
N ALA A 42 5.44 5.71 -7.81
CA ALA A 42 4.45 4.69 -7.47
C ALA A 42 4.90 3.80 -6.29
N LYS A 43 6.20 3.47 -6.21
CA LYS A 43 6.79 2.75 -5.06
C LYS A 43 6.77 3.59 -3.79
N GLU A 44 7.15 4.86 -3.87
CA GLU A 44 7.12 5.80 -2.74
C GLU A 44 5.69 5.97 -2.24
N ALA A 45 4.72 6.16 -3.14
CA ALA A 45 3.30 6.20 -2.80
C ALA A 45 2.83 4.91 -2.11
N LEU A 46 3.29 3.75 -2.56
CA LEU A 46 2.96 2.47 -1.94
C LEU A 46 3.55 2.33 -0.53
N ILE A 47 4.77 2.84 -0.31
CA ILE A 47 5.39 2.89 1.03
C ILE A 47 4.55 3.77 1.96
N HIS A 48 4.19 4.99 1.52
CA HIS A 48 3.36 5.89 2.32
C HIS A 48 2.00 5.31 2.67
N VAL A 49 1.34 4.66 1.71
CA VAL A 49 0.07 3.97 1.94
C VAL A 49 0.26 2.87 2.98
N THR A 50 1.29 2.04 2.86
CA THR A 50 1.56 0.94 3.79
C THR A 50 1.85 1.45 5.20
N MET A 51 2.64 2.51 5.34
CA MET A 51 2.92 3.14 6.64
C MET A 51 1.63 3.65 7.28
N ARG A 52 0.75 4.30 6.50
CA ARG A 52 -0.52 4.81 7.02
C ARG A 52 -1.48 3.71 7.43
N THR A 53 -1.55 2.63 6.65
CA THR A 53 -2.30 1.42 6.98
C THR A 53 -1.81 0.79 8.29
N ASP A 54 -0.50 0.78 8.52
CA ASP A 54 0.10 0.32 9.77
C ASP A 54 -0.29 1.20 10.95
N GLU A 55 -0.22 2.53 10.81
CA GLU A 55 -0.68 3.46 11.85
C GLU A 55 -2.16 3.25 12.20
N ILE A 56 -3.01 3.03 11.19
CA ILE A 56 -4.44 2.75 11.40
C ILE A 56 -4.62 1.42 12.15
N ASN A 57 -3.88 0.38 11.81
CA ASN A 57 -3.94 -0.90 12.52
C ASN A 57 -3.52 -0.76 13.99
N GLU A 58 -2.48 0.03 14.28
CA GLU A 58 -2.06 0.35 15.65
C GLU A 58 -3.16 1.12 16.40
N LEU A 59 -3.76 2.13 15.77
CA LEU A 59 -4.87 2.90 16.36
C LEU A 59 -6.13 2.06 16.61
N LEU A 60 -6.37 1.05 15.77
CA LEU A 60 -7.49 0.11 15.92
C LEU A 60 -7.18 -1.03 16.90
N GLY A 61 -5.95 -1.11 17.45
CA GLY A 61 -5.54 -2.22 18.32
C GLY A 61 -5.52 -3.57 17.61
N ARG A 62 -5.37 -3.59 16.28
CA ARG A 62 -5.23 -4.81 15.49
C ARG A 62 -3.77 -5.26 15.52
N ASP A 63 -3.48 -6.27 16.32
CA ASP A 63 -2.17 -6.94 16.37
C ASP A 63 -1.76 -7.36 14.95
N LYS A 64 -0.62 -6.86 14.48
CA LYS A 64 -0.03 -7.25 13.19
C LYS A 64 0.23 -8.76 13.23
N GLN A 65 -0.47 -9.55 12.42
CA GLN A 65 0.15 -10.77 11.91
C GLN A 65 1.18 -10.31 10.87
N PRO A 66 2.50 -10.47 11.11
CA PRO A 66 3.49 -10.15 10.11
C PRO A 66 3.27 -11.06 8.90
N ALA A 67 2.71 -10.51 7.82
CA ALA A 67 2.60 -11.19 6.54
C ALA A 67 3.98 -11.21 5.85
N TYR A 68 4.97 -11.81 6.49
CA TYR A 68 6.20 -12.28 5.88
C TYR A 68 6.20 -13.80 6.04
N HIS A 69 5.51 -14.49 5.13
CA HIS A 69 5.74 -15.91 4.91
C HIS A 69 6.63 -16.04 3.66
N TYR A 70 7.74 -16.75 3.89
CA TYR A 70 8.89 -17.04 3.04
C TYR A 70 8.56 -17.41 1.59
#